data_AF-A0A356L158-F1
#
_entry.id   AF-A0A356L158-F1
#
_cell.length_a   1.000
_cell.length_b   1.000
_cell.length_c   1.000
_cell.angle_alpha   90.00
_cell.angle_beta   90.00
_cell.angle_gamma   90.00
#
_symmetry.space_group_name_H-M   'P 1'
#
loop_
_entity.id
_entity.type
_entity.pdbx_description
1 polymer ?
#
loop_
_entity_poly.entity_id
_entity_poly.type
_entity_poly.pdbx_seq_one_letter_code
_entity_poly.pdbx_strand_id
1 'polypeptide(L)'
;VIAPIMQGRIPTICTDCTTVTTPGEDVDVVVTDYGIAINPKRQDLIDAIAGKGLPIKTIEELRDIAYSITGEPEKVQFGDRVVGVIEARDGSIMDVVRQIKPFEFKD
;
A
#
# COMPACT_ATOMS: atom_id res chain seq x y z
N VAL A 1 -9.89 -0.77 -5.30
CA VAL A 1 -8.94 0.33 -5.59
C VAL A 1 -8.31 0.08 -6.95
N ILE A 2 -8.16 1.12 -7.79
CA ILE A 2 -7.47 1.02 -9.09
C ILE A 2 -6.29 1.99 -9.04
N ALA A 3 -5.08 1.51 -9.32
CA ALA A 3 -3.90 2.35 -9.34
C ALA A 3 -2.81 1.79 -10.28
N PRO A 4 -1.99 2.63 -10.92
CA PRO A 4 -0.82 2.13 -11.64
C PRO A 4 0.17 1.51 -10.66
N ILE A 5 0.99 0.56 -11.11
CA ILE A 5 1.99 -0.11 -10.25
C ILE A 5 3.00 0.89 -9.64
N MET A 6 3.26 1.99 -10.35
CA MET A 6 4.16 3.07 -9.95
C MET A 6 3.78 4.39 -10.62
N GLN A 7 4.23 5.49 -10.05
CA GLN A 7 4.14 6.83 -10.64
C GLN A 7 5.54 7.42 -10.79
N GLY A 8 6.05 7.45 -12.02
CA GLY A 8 7.41 7.89 -12.31
C GLY A 8 8.45 6.95 -11.68
N ARG A 9 9.01 7.33 -10.54
CA ARG A 9 10.01 6.54 -9.78
C ARG A 9 9.47 6.03 -8.44
N ILE A 10 8.20 6.28 -8.14
CA ILE A 10 7.61 5.98 -6.83
C ILE A 10 6.71 4.74 -6.98
N PRO A 11 7.00 3.62 -6.28
CA PRO A 11 6.14 2.46 -6.29
C PRO A 11 4.83 2.77 -5.58
N THR A 12 3.70 2.42 -6.20
CA THR A 12 2.38 2.60 -5.59
C THR A 12 2.10 1.50 -4.56
N ILE A 13 2.54 0.28 -4.85
CA ILE A 13 2.43 -0.86 -3.94
C ILE A 13 3.75 -0.99 -3.20
N CYS A 14 3.71 -0.89 -1.88
CA CYS A 14 4.88 -0.90 -1.01
C CYS A 14 4.66 -1.79 0.22
N THR A 15 5.73 -2.09 0.95
CA THR A 15 5.69 -2.92 2.17
C THR A 15 4.91 -2.22 3.29
N ASP A 16 5.20 -0.94 3.51
CA ASP A 16 4.62 -0.15 4.57
C ASP A 16 4.15 1.19 4.00
N CYS A 17 2.87 1.49 4.15
CA CYS A 17 2.35 2.82 3.85
C CYS A 17 2.94 3.83 4.85
N THR A 18 3.28 5.03 4.37
CA THR A 18 3.69 6.14 5.25
C THR A 18 2.58 6.53 6.24
N THR A 19 1.34 6.37 5.81
CA THR A 19 0.16 6.81 6.54
C THR A 19 -1.04 5.96 6.14
N VAL A 20 -1.80 5.48 7.12
CA VAL A 20 -3.01 4.68 6.90
C VAL A 20 -4.22 5.60 7.00
N THR A 21 -4.96 5.75 5.90
CA THR A 21 -6.24 6.49 5.86
C THR A 21 -7.45 5.57 5.64
N THR A 22 -7.21 4.35 5.19
CA THR A 22 -8.22 3.30 5.05
C THR A 22 -7.58 1.99 5.49
N PRO A 23 -8.14 1.29 6.49
CA PRO A 23 -7.65 -0.02 6.90
C PRO A 23 -7.63 -1.00 5.73
N GLY A 24 -6.60 -1.84 5.65
CA GLY A 24 -6.50 -2.85 4.59
C GLY A 24 -7.66 -3.86 4.60
N GLU A 25 -8.35 -4.02 5.72
CA GLU A 25 -9.54 -4.88 5.83
C GLU A 25 -10.80 -4.31 5.17
N ASP A 26 -10.86 -2.99 4.96
CA ASP A 26 -11.92 -2.33 4.20
C ASP A 26 -11.66 -2.40 2.68
N VAL A 27 -10.48 -2.88 2.26
CA VAL A 27 -10.07 -2.97 0.86
C VAL A 27 -10.14 -4.41 0.38
N ASP A 28 -11.12 -4.68 -0.48
CA ASP A 28 -11.34 -6.03 -1.01
C ASP A 28 -10.41 -6.40 -2.18
N VAL A 29 -10.19 -5.47 -3.10
CA VAL A 29 -9.46 -5.73 -4.35
C VAL A 29 -8.64 -4.51 -4.76
N VAL A 30 -7.40 -4.76 -5.19
CA VAL A 30 -6.49 -3.81 -5.83
C VAL A 30 -6.27 -4.24 -7.28
N VAL A 31 -6.52 -3.34 -8.21
CA VAL A 31 -6.31 -3.57 -9.65
C VAL A 31 -5.20 -2.64 -10.13
N THR A 32 -4.20 -3.23 -10.78
CA THR A 32 -3.08 -2.53 -11.39
C THR A 32 -2.94 -2.91 -12.86
N ASP A 33 -2.10 -2.17 -13.59
CA ASP A 33 -1.66 -2.50 -14.94
C ASP A 33 -0.80 -3.79 -15.02
N TYR A 34 -0.36 -4.35 -13.88
CA TYR A 34 0.43 -5.58 -13.79
C TYR A 34 -0.30 -6.77 -13.16
N GLY A 35 -1.56 -6.60 -12.78
CA GLY A 35 -2.38 -7.68 -12.21
C GLY A 35 -3.38 -7.21 -11.17
N ILE A 36 -4.14 -8.17 -10.65
CA ILE A 36 -5.21 -7.95 -9.67
C ILE A 36 -4.85 -8.69 -8.38
N ALA A 37 -4.85 -7.99 -7.25
CA ALA A 37 -4.72 -8.59 -5.93
C ALA A 37 -6.07 -8.54 -5.21
N ILE A 38 -6.54 -9.71 -4.77
CA ILE A 38 -7.75 -9.86 -3.95
C ILE A 38 -7.30 -10.06 -2.51
N ASN A 39 -7.95 -9.38 -1.58
CA ASN A 39 -7.70 -9.52 -0.17
C ASN A 39 -7.96 -10.98 0.25
N PRO A 40 -6.99 -11.66 0.90
CA PRO A 40 -7.18 -13.04 1.36
C PRO A 40 -8.37 -13.23 2.30
N LYS A 41 -8.86 -12.18 2.97
CA LYS A 41 -10.08 -12.21 3.79
C LYS A 41 -11.37 -12.39 2.97
N ARG A 42 -11.32 -12.23 1.64
CA ARG A 42 -12.47 -12.28 0.73
C ARG A 42 -12.51 -13.57 -0.11
N GLN A 43 -12.67 -14.70 0.57
CA GLN A 43 -12.74 -16.02 -0.07
C GLN A 43 -13.89 -16.12 -1.09
N ASP A 44 -14.99 -15.43 -0.84
CA ASP A 44 -16.14 -15.34 -1.76
C ASP A 44 -15.74 -14.79 -3.14
N LEU A 45 -14.85 -13.80 -3.18
CA LEU A 45 -14.35 -13.23 -4.44
C LEU A 45 -13.33 -14.15 -5.10
N ILE A 46 -12.44 -14.77 -4.32
CA ILE A 46 -11.43 -15.72 -4.81
C ILE A 46 -12.12 -16.92 -5.48
N ASP A 47 -13.19 -17.45 -4.87
CA ASP A 47 -13.96 -18.56 -5.42
C ASP A 47 -14.73 -18.12 -6.67
N ALA A 48 -15.32 -16.93 -6.65
CA ALA A 48 -16.10 -16.40 -7.77
C ALA A 48 -15.26 -16.16 -9.04
N ILE A 49 -13.95 -15.99 -8.92
CA ILE A 49 -13.03 -15.73 -10.03
C ILE A 49 -12.12 -16.92 -10.37
N ALA A 50 -12.16 -17.98 -9.56
CA ALA A 50 -11.44 -19.22 -9.83
C ALA A 50 -11.77 -19.77 -11.22
N GLY A 51 -10.73 -20.11 -12.00
CA GLY A 51 -10.88 -20.65 -13.36
C GLY A 51 -11.25 -19.64 -14.44
N LYS A 52 -11.40 -18.35 -14.12
CA LYS A 52 -11.76 -17.31 -15.12
C LYS A 52 -10.58 -16.71 -15.88
N GLY A 53 -9.35 -17.18 -15.64
CA GLY A 53 -8.15 -16.77 -16.39
C GLY A 53 -7.71 -15.32 -16.17
N LEU A 54 -8.15 -14.68 -15.08
CA LEU A 54 -7.72 -13.33 -14.72
C LEU A 54 -6.27 -13.34 -14.19
N PRO A 55 -5.48 -12.27 -14.42
CA PRO A 55 -4.10 -12.17 -13.94
C PRO A 55 -4.06 -11.85 -12.43
N ILE A 56 -4.45 -12.83 -11.63
CA ILE A 56 -4.46 -12.72 -10.17
C ILE A 56 -3.04 -12.85 -9.63
N LYS A 57 -2.71 -11.99 -8.68
CA LYS A 57 -1.44 -11.93 -7.97
C LYS A 57 -1.69 -11.71 -6.48
N THR A 58 -0.73 -12.04 -5.63
CA THR A 58 -0.74 -11.53 -4.26
C THR A 58 -0.35 -10.05 -4.26
N ILE A 59 -0.68 -9.33 -3.18
CA ILE A 59 -0.29 -7.92 -3.07
C ILE A 59 1.24 -7.78 -2.97
N GLU A 60 1.92 -8.78 -2.41
CA GLU A 60 3.38 -8.88 -2.31
C GLU A 60 4.01 -9.09 -3.69
N GLU A 61 3.42 -9.90 -4.57
CA GLU A 61 3.92 -10.04 -5.95
C GLU A 61 3.82 -8.71 -6.72
N LEU A 62 2.74 -7.94 -6.52
CA LEU A 62 2.62 -6.60 -7.10
C LEU A 62 3.66 -5.63 -6.53
N ARG A 63 3.91 -5.67 -5.22
CA ARG A 63 5.00 -4.91 -4.58
C ARG A 63 6.34 -5.26 -5.20
N ASP A 64 6.66 -6.55 -5.32
CA ASP A 64 7.96 -7.02 -5.80
C ASP A 64 8.19 -6.62 -7.26
N ILE A 65 7.13 -6.64 -8.08
CA ILE A 65 7.15 -6.09 -9.44
C ILE A 65 7.48 -4.58 -9.38
N ALA A 66 6.79 -3.80 -8.55
CA ALA A 66 7.03 -2.36 -8.43
C ALA A 66 8.49 -2.07 -8.02
N TYR A 67 9.03 -2.82 -7.05
CA TYR A 67 10.39 -2.65 -6.54
C TYR A 67 11.44 -3.12 -7.53
N SER A 68 11.15 -4.12 -8.36
CA SER A 68 12.05 -4.54 -9.43
C SER A 68 12.30 -3.44 -10.46
N ILE A 69 11.36 -2.50 -10.61
CA ILE A 69 11.44 -1.40 -11.56
C ILE A 69 11.99 -0.13 -10.89
N THR A 70 11.53 0.18 -9.67
CA THR A 70 11.83 1.44 -8.99
C THR A 70 13.00 1.36 -8.01
N GLY A 71 13.42 0.14 -7.63
CA GLY A 71 14.22 -0.11 -6.44
C GLY A 71 13.37 -0.11 -5.18
N GLU A 72 13.94 -0.60 -4.07
CA GLU A 72 13.29 -0.44 -2.77
C GLU A 72 13.39 1.02 -2.32
N PRO A 73 12.27 1.70 -2.02
CA PRO A 73 12.28 3.10 -1.64
C PRO A 73 12.91 3.29 -0.26
N GLU A 74 13.79 4.28 -0.15
CA GLU A 74 14.36 4.65 1.15
C GLU A 74 13.28 5.28 2.06
N LYS A 75 13.19 4.77 3.29
CA LYS A 75 12.17 5.23 4.25
C LYS A 75 12.43 6.68 4.66
N VAL A 76 11.36 7.48 4.70
CA VAL A 76 11.39 8.85 5.20
C VAL A 76 11.77 8.86 6.68
N GLN A 77 12.64 9.80 7.07
CA GLN A 77 13.06 9.97 8.45
C GLN A 77 12.08 10.90 9.18
N PHE A 78 11.47 10.40 10.26
CA PHE A 78 10.51 11.14 11.07
C PHE A 78 11.08 11.53 12.43
N GLY A 79 10.59 12.65 12.98
CA GLY A 79 10.76 13.03 14.38
C GLY A 79 9.57 12.61 15.25
N ASP A 80 9.63 12.94 16.54
CA ASP A 80 8.61 12.54 17.51
C ASP A 80 7.36 13.44 17.50
N ARG A 81 7.48 14.66 16.96
CA ARG A 81 6.39 15.63 16.92
C ARG A 81 5.27 15.15 16.00
N VAL A 82 4.09 14.93 16.59
CA VAL A 82 2.84 14.71 15.84
C VAL A 82 2.38 16.04 15.24
N VAL A 83 2.11 16.05 13.94
CA VAL A 83 1.65 17.22 13.16
C VAL A 83 0.24 17.04 12.59
N GLY A 84 -0.32 15.82 12.67
CA GLY A 84 -1.69 15.53 12.28
C GLY A 84 -2.18 14.22 12.90
N VAL A 85 -3.48 14.11 13.10
CA VAL A 85 -4.15 12.91 13.63
C VAL A 85 -5.18 12.44 12.61
N ILE A 86 -5.22 11.13 12.38
CA ILE A 86 -6.17 10.49 11.47
C ILE A 86 -7.19 9.76 12.30
N GLU A 87 -8.39 10.33 12.32
CA GLU A 87 -9.56 9.80 12.99
C GLU A 87 -10.31 8.88 12.02
N ALA A 88 -10.64 7.68 12.48
CA ALA A 88 -11.52 6.76 11.75
C ALA A 88 -12.98 7.24 11.82
N ARG A 89 -13.85 6.59 11.05
CA ARG A 89 -15.28 6.98 10.97
C ARG A 89 -16.02 6.80 12.30
N ASP A 90 -15.52 5.95 13.18
CA ASP A 90 -16.08 5.66 14.50
C ASP A 90 -15.52 6.57 15.61
N GLY A 91 -14.65 7.52 15.26
CA GLY A 91 -14.01 8.44 16.19
C GLY A 91 -12.75 7.91 16.87
N SER A 92 -12.33 6.67 16.56
CA SER A 92 -11.06 6.15 17.06
C SER A 92 -9.87 6.78 16.33
N ILE A 93 -8.72 6.89 17.02
CA ILE A 93 -7.47 7.35 16.39
C ILE A 93 -6.82 6.15 15.70
N MET A 94 -6.74 6.20 14.38
CA MET A 94 -6.19 5.12 13.56
C MET A 94 -4.70 5.29 13.31
N ASP A 95 -4.26 6.53 13.03
CA ASP A 95 -2.87 6.82 12.71
C ASP A 95 -2.52 8.29 13.03
N VAL A 96 -1.23 8.64 13.03
CA VAL A 96 -0.73 9.99 13.24
C VAL A 96 0.34 10.35 12.21
N VAL A 97 0.28 11.58 11.71
CA VAL A 97 1.31 12.12 10.82
C VAL A 97 2.40 12.77 11.66
N ARG A 98 3.65 12.40 11.42
CA ARG A 98 4.82 12.91 12.15
C ARG A 98 5.63 13.90 11.32
N GLN A 99 6.28 14.84 11.99
CA GLN A 99 7.16 15.82 11.35
C GLN A 99 8.32 15.11 10.64
N ILE A 100 8.57 15.48 9.37
CA ILE A 100 9.74 15.01 8.62
C ILE A 100 11.03 15.65 9.16
N LYS A 101 12.12 14.88 9.16
CA LYS A 101 13.48 15.41 9.36
C LYS A 101 14.09 15.80 8.01
N PRO A 102 15.05 16.75 7.98
CA PRO A 102 15.96 16.87 6.85
C PRO A 102 16.56 15.50 6.52
N PHE A 103 16.67 15.18 5.23
CA PHE A 103 17.19 13.90 4.80
C PHE A 103 18.71 13.84 5.06
N GLU A 104 19.15 12.80 5.77
CA GLU A 104 20.56 12.50 6.01
C GLU A 104 20.90 11.14 5.38
N PHE A 105 21.95 11.11 4.56
CA PHE A 105 22.44 9.87 3.97
C PHE A 105 22.99 8.97 5.07
N LYS A 106 22.73 7.66 4.98
CA LYS A 106 23.39 6.68 5.84
C LYS A 106 24.87 6.62 5.47
N ASP A 107 25.73 6.64 6.49
CA ASP A 107 27.18 6.42 6.36
C ASP A 107 27.51 5.05 5.75
#